data_AF-A0A8C1K4U9-F1
#
_entry.id   AF-A0A8C1K4U9-F1
#
_cell.length_a   1.000
_cell.length_b   1.000
_cell.length_c   1.000
_cell.angle_alpha   90.00
_cell.angle_beta   90.00
_cell.angle_gamma   90.00
#
_symmetry.space_group_name_H-M   'P 1'
#
loop_
_entity.id
_entity.type
_entity.pdbx_description
1 polymer ?
#
loop_
_entity_poly.entity_id
_entity_poly.type
_entity_poly.pdbx_seq_one_letter_code
_entity_poly.pdbx_strand_id
1 'polypeptide(L)'
;PQVGDRCYDEKMYEAAKLLYNNVSNFGRLASTLVHLGEYQAAVDGARKANSTRTWKEVCFACVDGKEFRLAQMCGLHIVVHADELEELINYYQDRGYFEELITMLEAALGLERAHMGMFTELAILYSKFKPQKMREHLELFWSRVNIPKVLRAAEQAHLWGELVFLYDKYEEYDNAIITMMSHPTDAWKEGQFKDIITKVANVELYYKAIQFYLEFKPLLLNDLLIVLSPRLDHSRAVNFFNKDAMLYASESKDTELAEELLQWFLREDKKECFAAGLFTCYDLLRPDVVLETAWRHNIMDFAMPYFIQVMREYLSKVDKLETSESLRKEEEQATETQPIVYGTVK
;
A
#
# COMPACT_ATOMS: atom_id res chain seq x y z
N PRO A 1 -47.42 -7.25 -38.75
CA PRO A 1 -46.00 -6.96 -38.44
C PRO A 1 -45.42 -5.82 -39.29
N GLN A 2 -45.39 -5.97 -40.63
CA GLN A 2 -44.75 -5.02 -41.55
C GLN A 2 -45.30 -3.59 -41.53
N VAL A 3 -46.61 -3.41 -41.28
CA VAL A 3 -47.22 -2.06 -41.20
C VAL A 3 -46.76 -1.32 -39.93
N GLY A 4 -46.65 -2.04 -38.79
CA GLY A 4 -46.18 -1.45 -37.54
C GLY A 4 -44.71 -1.05 -37.62
N ASP A 5 -43.88 -1.90 -38.20
CA ASP A 5 -42.44 -1.63 -38.38
C ASP A 5 -42.23 -0.43 -39.32
N ARG A 6 -43.02 -0.31 -40.39
CA ARG A 6 -42.96 0.87 -41.27
C ARG A 6 -43.40 2.15 -40.57
N CYS A 7 -44.46 2.12 -39.76
CA CYS A 7 -44.86 3.28 -38.96
C CYS A 7 -43.80 3.68 -37.92
N TYR A 8 -43.09 2.70 -37.35
CA TYR A 8 -41.96 2.92 -36.46
C TYR A 8 -40.81 3.63 -37.18
N ASP A 9 -40.42 3.13 -38.35
CA ASP A 9 -39.33 3.68 -39.16
C ASP A 9 -39.65 5.10 -39.67
N GLU A 10 -40.92 5.38 -39.97
CA GLU A 10 -41.42 6.70 -40.34
C GLU A 10 -41.66 7.64 -39.13
N LYS A 11 -41.25 7.24 -37.91
CA LYS A 11 -41.39 8.00 -36.65
C LYS A 11 -42.82 8.35 -36.24
N MET A 12 -43.82 7.63 -36.75
CA MET A 12 -45.23 7.78 -36.35
C MET A 12 -45.54 6.93 -35.11
N TYR A 13 -44.96 7.29 -33.98
CA TYR A 13 -44.96 6.46 -32.78
C TYR A 13 -46.35 6.27 -32.14
N GLU A 14 -47.26 7.26 -32.23
CA GLU A 14 -48.63 7.13 -31.71
C GLU A 14 -49.45 6.07 -32.47
N ALA A 15 -49.33 6.05 -33.80
CA ALA A 15 -49.97 5.05 -34.64
C ALA A 15 -49.34 3.66 -34.43
N ALA A 16 -48.00 3.61 -34.32
CA ALA A 16 -47.27 2.39 -34.05
C ALA A 16 -47.65 1.77 -32.69
N LYS A 17 -47.88 2.58 -31.65
CA LYS A 17 -48.36 2.13 -30.33
C LYS A 17 -49.67 1.36 -30.42
N LEU A 18 -50.67 1.90 -31.12
CA LEU A 18 -51.98 1.25 -31.29
C LEU A 18 -51.84 -0.07 -32.06
N LEU A 19 -51.03 -0.08 -33.12
CA LEU A 19 -50.80 -1.27 -33.93
C LEU A 19 -50.07 -2.37 -33.15
N TYR A 20 -48.99 -2.04 -32.42
CA TYR A 20 -48.22 -3.02 -31.66
C TYR A 20 -48.97 -3.54 -30.44
N ASN A 21 -49.84 -2.73 -29.82
CA ASN A 21 -50.71 -3.19 -28.74
C ASN A 21 -51.74 -4.20 -29.25
N ASN A 22 -52.36 -3.95 -30.42
CA ASN A 22 -53.32 -4.88 -31.03
C ASN A 22 -52.66 -6.17 -31.53
N VAL A 23 -51.42 -6.08 -32.03
CA VAL A 23 -50.66 -7.23 -32.56
C VAL A 23 -49.90 -7.98 -31.44
N SER A 24 -49.99 -7.53 -30.18
CA SER A 24 -49.30 -8.12 -29.02
C SER A 24 -47.77 -8.21 -29.15
N ASN A 25 -47.15 -7.34 -29.96
CA ASN A 25 -45.69 -7.27 -30.06
C ASN A 25 -45.14 -6.32 -28.99
N PHE A 26 -44.99 -6.85 -27.78
CA PHE A 26 -44.63 -6.06 -26.60
C PHE A 26 -43.19 -5.50 -26.63
N GLY A 27 -42.27 -6.15 -27.35
CA GLY A 27 -40.89 -5.67 -27.48
C GLY A 27 -40.81 -4.36 -28.27
N ARG A 28 -41.41 -4.34 -29.47
CA ARG A 28 -41.49 -3.11 -30.28
C ARG A 28 -42.42 -2.06 -29.67
N LEU A 29 -43.48 -2.49 -28.98
CA LEU A 29 -44.35 -1.59 -28.22
C LEU A 29 -43.57 -0.83 -27.13
N ALA A 30 -42.76 -1.51 -26.33
CA ALA A 30 -41.94 -0.86 -25.31
C ALA A 30 -40.97 0.17 -25.92
N SER A 31 -40.33 -0.19 -27.05
CA SER A 31 -39.47 0.70 -27.82
C SER A 31 -40.23 1.95 -28.33
N THR A 32 -41.45 1.80 -28.85
CA THR A 32 -42.29 2.95 -29.24
C THR A 32 -42.68 3.84 -28.07
N LEU A 33 -43.03 3.26 -26.93
CA LEU A 33 -43.47 3.98 -25.73
C LEU A 33 -42.33 4.80 -25.12
N VAL A 34 -41.11 4.27 -25.20
CA VAL A 34 -39.89 5.01 -24.86
C VAL A 34 -39.75 6.27 -25.71
N HIS A 35 -39.91 6.16 -27.03
CA HIS A 35 -39.80 7.32 -27.93
C HIS A 35 -40.92 8.35 -27.73
N LEU A 36 -42.06 7.93 -27.19
CA LEU A 36 -43.17 8.82 -26.79
C LEU A 36 -42.98 9.46 -25.41
N GLY A 37 -41.92 9.11 -24.67
CA GLY A 37 -41.69 9.59 -23.29
C GLY A 37 -42.63 8.95 -22.25
N GLU A 38 -43.42 7.94 -22.62
CA GLU A 38 -44.31 7.21 -21.71
C GLU A 38 -43.55 6.08 -20.99
N TYR A 39 -42.58 6.45 -20.14
CA TYR A 39 -41.67 5.49 -19.52
C TYR A 39 -42.37 4.43 -18.65
N GLN A 40 -43.38 4.81 -17.86
CA GLN A 40 -44.12 3.86 -17.02
C GLN A 40 -44.78 2.74 -17.85
N ALA A 41 -45.43 3.12 -18.96
CA ALA A 41 -46.06 2.17 -19.86
C ALA A 41 -45.01 1.32 -20.61
N ALA A 42 -43.85 1.88 -20.91
CA ALA A 42 -42.75 1.15 -21.52
C ALA A 42 -42.20 0.04 -20.60
N VAL A 43 -42.08 0.30 -19.29
CA VAL A 43 -41.68 -0.71 -18.29
C VAL A 43 -42.68 -1.86 -18.23
N ASP A 44 -43.98 -1.57 -18.25
CA ASP A 44 -45.03 -2.59 -18.28
C ASP A 44 -45.01 -3.39 -19.60
N GLY A 45 -44.70 -2.71 -20.71
CA GLY A 45 -44.45 -3.36 -22.00
C GLY A 45 -43.25 -4.31 -21.97
N ALA A 46 -42.14 -3.88 -21.36
CA ALA A 46 -40.95 -4.70 -21.19
C ALA A 46 -41.20 -5.92 -20.29
N ARG A 47 -42.00 -5.77 -19.22
CA ARG A 47 -42.43 -6.88 -18.37
C ARG A 47 -43.23 -7.92 -19.13
N LYS A 48 -44.13 -7.50 -20.02
CA LYS A 48 -44.90 -8.42 -20.87
C LYS A 48 -44.05 -9.07 -21.97
N ALA A 49 -43.06 -8.36 -22.49
CA ALA A 49 -42.13 -8.88 -23.50
C ALA A 49 -41.15 -9.92 -22.92
N ASN A 50 -40.74 -9.72 -21.66
CA ASN A 50 -39.82 -10.59 -20.91
C ASN A 50 -38.53 -10.94 -21.70
N SER A 51 -37.97 -9.95 -22.40
CA SER A 51 -36.72 -10.08 -23.16
C SER A 51 -35.66 -9.15 -22.60
N THR A 52 -34.45 -9.68 -22.36
CA THR A 52 -33.30 -8.92 -21.85
C THR A 52 -32.98 -7.72 -22.74
N ARG A 53 -33.07 -7.89 -24.06
CA ARG A 53 -32.88 -6.80 -25.02
C ARG A 53 -33.88 -5.65 -24.81
N THR A 54 -35.16 -5.96 -24.65
CA THR A 54 -36.19 -4.95 -24.42
C THR A 54 -36.00 -4.26 -23.07
N TRP A 55 -35.61 -5.00 -22.03
CA TRP A 55 -35.27 -4.39 -20.73
C TRP A 55 -34.11 -3.41 -20.85
N LYS A 56 -33.05 -3.74 -21.59
CA LYS A 56 -31.91 -2.84 -21.85
C LYS A 56 -32.33 -1.57 -22.58
N GLU A 57 -33.06 -1.70 -23.68
CA GLU A 57 -33.55 -0.55 -24.45
C GLU A 57 -34.38 0.41 -23.58
N VAL A 58 -35.30 -0.12 -22.77
CA VAL A 58 -36.11 0.69 -21.86
C VAL A 58 -35.28 1.28 -20.72
N CYS A 59 -34.39 0.50 -20.10
CA CYS A 59 -33.54 0.96 -19.00
C CYS A 59 -32.65 2.13 -19.42
N PHE A 60 -31.93 1.98 -20.54
CA PHE A 60 -31.05 3.00 -21.09
C PHE A 60 -31.81 4.29 -21.40
N ALA A 61 -32.99 4.18 -22.02
CA ALA A 61 -33.80 5.34 -22.28
C ALA A 61 -34.39 6.00 -21.02
N CYS A 62 -34.71 5.22 -19.97
CA CYS A 62 -35.10 5.77 -18.67
C CYS A 62 -33.94 6.53 -18.00
N VAL A 63 -32.70 6.06 -18.15
CA VAL A 63 -31.50 6.77 -17.67
C VAL A 63 -31.28 8.07 -18.45
N ASP A 64 -31.38 8.04 -19.77
CA ASP A 64 -31.32 9.25 -20.62
C ASP A 64 -32.43 10.25 -20.26
N GLY A 65 -33.63 9.75 -19.94
CA GLY A 65 -34.79 10.52 -19.48
C GLY A 65 -34.74 10.95 -18.01
N LYS A 66 -33.69 10.59 -17.24
CA LYS A 66 -33.54 10.84 -15.80
C LYS A 66 -34.64 10.26 -14.90
N GLU A 67 -35.32 9.22 -15.37
CA GLU A 67 -36.33 8.46 -14.63
C GLU A 67 -35.69 7.30 -13.87
N PHE A 68 -34.88 7.62 -12.85
CA PHE A 68 -34.01 6.65 -12.18
C PHE A 68 -34.78 5.55 -11.44
N ARG A 69 -35.95 5.87 -10.86
CA ARG A 69 -36.80 4.86 -10.19
C ARG A 69 -37.26 3.77 -11.15
N LEU A 70 -37.65 4.15 -12.37
CA LEU A 70 -38.05 3.20 -13.41
C LEU A 70 -36.84 2.47 -13.99
N ALA A 71 -35.74 3.21 -14.21
CA ALA A 71 -34.49 2.63 -14.65
C ALA A 71 -33.98 1.55 -13.68
N GLN A 72 -34.10 1.77 -12.36
CA GLN A 72 -33.72 0.79 -11.33
C GLN A 72 -34.56 -0.49 -11.45
N MET A 73 -35.89 -0.36 -11.58
CA MET A 73 -36.76 -1.53 -11.76
C MET A 73 -36.40 -2.34 -13.00
N CYS A 74 -36.11 -1.68 -14.12
CA CYS A 74 -35.63 -2.34 -15.33
C CYS A 74 -34.24 -2.95 -15.13
N GLY A 75 -33.34 -2.22 -14.48
CA GLY A 75 -31.96 -2.62 -14.21
C GLY A 75 -31.87 -3.92 -13.42
N LEU A 76 -32.74 -4.11 -12.42
CA LEU A 76 -32.82 -5.34 -11.63
C LEU A 76 -33.13 -6.59 -12.48
N HIS A 77 -33.84 -6.44 -13.60
CA HIS A 77 -34.11 -7.53 -14.54
C HIS A 77 -32.93 -7.80 -15.50
N ILE A 78 -32.00 -6.86 -15.63
CA ILE A 78 -30.82 -6.97 -16.51
C ILE A 78 -29.63 -7.53 -15.72
N VAL A 79 -29.32 -6.97 -14.54
CA VAL A 79 -28.15 -7.33 -13.72
C VAL A 79 -28.09 -8.80 -13.28
N VAL A 80 -29.21 -9.53 -13.34
CA VAL A 80 -29.23 -10.98 -13.09
C VAL A 80 -28.56 -11.79 -14.21
N HIS A 81 -28.35 -11.20 -15.38
CA HIS A 81 -27.65 -11.78 -16.51
C HIS A 81 -26.19 -11.32 -16.52
N ALA A 82 -25.26 -12.24 -16.25
CA ALA A 82 -23.83 -11.92 -16.10
C ALA A 82 -23.22 -11.29 -17.36
N ASP A 83 -23.61 -11.76 -18.55
CA ASP A 83 -23.09 -11.29 -19.84
C ASP A 83 -23.46 -9.83 -20.13
N GLU A 84 -24.51 -9.30 -19.49
CA GLU A 84 -25.05 -7.97 -19.74
C GLU A 84 -24.62 -6.93 -18.68
N LEU A 85 -24.01 -7.40 -17.59
CA LEU A 85 -23.66 -6.55 -16.45
C LEU A 85 -22.60 -5.50 -16.82
N GLU A 86 -21.58 -5.89 -17.60
CA GLU A 86 -20.50 -4.99 -18.00
C GLU A 86 -21.01 -3.84 -18.87
N GLU A 87 -21.87 -4.12 -19.86
CA GLU A 87 -22.44 -3.09 -20.73
C GLU A 87 -23.32 -2.11 -19.94
N LEU A 88 -24.15 -2.62 -19.02
CA LEU A 88 -24.99 -1.80 -18.16
C LEU A 88 -24.16 -0.85 -17.28
N ILE A 89 -23.06 -1.36 -16.70
CA ILE A 89 -22.16 -0.56 -15.87
C ILE A 89 -21.52 0.55 -16.69
N ASN A 90 -20.93 0.22 -17.85
CA ASN A 90 -20.28 1.20 -18.73
C ASN A 90 -21.27 2.29 -19.13
N TYR A 91 -22.52 1.92 -19.47
CA TYR A 91 -23.55 2.88 -19.84
C TYR A 91 -23.89 3.89 -18.74
N TYR A 92 -23.98 3.44 -17.48
CA TYR A 92 -24.20 4.31 -16.31
C TYR A 92 -22.95 5.15 -15.98
N GLN A 93 -21.75 4.58 -16.11
CA GLN A 93 -20.48 5.26 -15.83
C GLN A 93 -20.20 6.40 -16.84
N ASP A 94 -20.41 6.16 -18.13
CA ASP A 94 -20.20 7.16 -19.19
C ASP A 94 -21.08 8.41 -19.00
N ARG A 95 -22.21 8.25 -18.33
CA ARG A 95 -23.16 9.32 -18.01
C ARG A 95 -22.95 9.95 -16.63
N GLY A 96 -22.06 9.37 -15.82
CA GLY A 96 -21.75 9.86 -14.48
C GLY A 96 -22.79 9.53 -13.39
N TYR A 97 -23.73 8.61 -13.64
CA TYR A 97 -24.78 8.25 -12.68
C TYR A 97 -24.34 7.14 -11.72
N PHE A 98 -23.27 7.38 -10.96
CA PHE A 98 -22.65 6.36 -10.08
C PHE A 98 -23.51 6.02 -8.86
N GLU A 99 -24.17 7.01 -8.26
CA GLU A 99 -25.02 6.81 -7.07
C GLU A 99 -26.19 5.86 -7.36
N GLU A 100 -26.89 6.10 -8.47
CA GLU A 100 -28.03 5.28 -8.90
C GLU A 100 -27.60 3.86 -9.27
N LEU A 101 -26.42 3.70 -9.89
CA LEU A 101 -25.84 2.40 -10.19
C LEU A 101 -25.53 1.61 -8.91
N ILE A 102 -24.93 2.27 -7.90
CA ILE A 102 -24.63 1.66 -6.61
C ILE A 102 -25.92 1.23 -5.90
N THR A 103 -26.93 2.11 -5.81
CA THR A 103 -28.21 1.79 -5.17
C THR A 103 -28.96 0.66 -5.90
N MET A 104 -28.87 0.62 -7.23
CA MET A 104 -29.45 -0.46 -8.02
C MET A 104 -28.75 -1.80 -7.75
N LEU A 105 -27.41 -1.82 -7.70
CA LEU A 105 -26.65 -3.03 -7.36
C LEU A 105 -26.89 -3.47 -5.91
N GLU A 106 -26.92 -2.54 -4.93
CA GLU A 106 -27.26 -2.83 -3.53
C GLU A 106 -28.59 -3.59 -3.42
N ALA A 107 -29.63 -3.15 -4.14
CA ALA A 107 -30.91 -3.84 -4.20
C ALA A 107 -30.81 -5.20 -4.92
N ALA A 108 -29.98 -5.29 -5.96
CA ALA A 108 -29.83 -6.49 -6.76
C ALA A 108 -29.13 -7.64 -6.00
N LEU A 109 -28.28 -7.33 -5.00
CA LEU A 109 -27.64 -8.34 -4.15
C LEU A 109 -28.67 -9.18 -3.36
N GLY A 110 -29.86 -8.64 -3.09
CA GLY A 110 -30.95 -9.33 -2.40
C GLY A 110 -31.74 -10.31 -3.27
N LEU A 111 -31.48 -10.36 -4.58
CA LEU A 111 -32.18 -11.26 -5.50
C LEU A 111 -31.64 -12.69 -5.40
N GLU A 112 -32.51 -13.69 -5.50
CA GLU A 112 -32.13 -15.11 -5.47
C GLU A 112 -31.14 -15.48 -6.60
N ARG A 113 -31.20 -14.78 -7.73
CA ARG A 113 -30.34 -14.98 -8.90
C ARG A 113 -29.05 -14.16 -8.87
N ALA A 114 -28.68 -13.59 -7.72
CA ALA A 114 -27.45 -12.81 -7.60
C ALA A 114 -26.21 -13.69 -7.85
N HIS A 115 -25.29 -13.22 -8.68
CA HIS A 115 -24.08 -13.94 -9.08
C HIS A 115 -22.81 -13.14 -8.73
N MET A 116 -21.64 -13.78 -8.80
CA MET A 116 -20.34 -13.22 -8.37
C MET A 116 -19.98 -11.87 -9.00
N GLY A 117 -20.34 -11.67 -10.28
CA GLY A 117 -20.09 -10.42 -11.01
C GLY A 117 -20.67 -9.21 -10.28
N MET A 118 -21.90 -9.33 -9.76
CA MET A 118 -22.58 -8.23 -9.07
C MET A 118 -21.85 -7.77 -7.81
N PHE A 119 -21.36 -8.71 -7.00
CA PHE A 119 -20.60 -8.41 -5.78
C PHE A 119 -19.23 -7.80 -6.10
N THR A 120 -18.60 -8.27 -7.18
CA THR A 120 -17.28 -7.80 -7.62
C THR A 120 -17.37 -6.37 -8.15
N GLU A 121 -18.33 -6.09 -9.04
CA GLU A 121 -18.51 -4.76 -9.60
C GLU A 121 -18.97 -3.75 -8.55
N LEU A 122 -19.85 -4.16 -7.62
CA LEU A 122 -20.22 -3.31 -6.49
C LEU A 122 -19.00 -2.95 -5.62
N ALA A 123 -18.10 -3.89 -5.36
CA ALA A 123 -16.86 -3.63 -4.62
C ALA A 123 -15.96 -2.61 -5.36
N ILE A 124 -15.85 -2.70 -6.69
CA ILE A 124 -15.09 -1.74 -7.50
C ILE A 124 -15.71 -0.34 -7.45
N LEU A 125 -17.04 -0.24 -7.42
CA LEU A 125 -17.73 1.04 -7.27
C LEU A 125 -17.54 1.61 -5.86
N TYR A 126 -17.64 0.78 -4.82
CA TYR A 126 -17.36 1.20 -3.44
C TYR A 126 -15.94 1.69 -3.26
N SER A 127 -14.94 1.05 -3.89
CA SER A 127 -13.55 1.47 -3.73
C SER A 127 -13.33 2.91 -4.22
N LYS A 128 -14.02 3.33 -5.29
CA LYS A 128 -13.88 4.67 -5.88
C LYS A 128 -14.78 5.72 -5.27
N PHE A 129 -16.04 5.37 -4.98
CA PHE A 129 -17.08 6.37 -4.66
C PHE A 129 -17.53 6.33 -3.20
N LYS A 130 -17.49 5.17 -2.53
CA LYS A 130 -17.94 5.02 -1.13
C LYS A 130 -17.01 4.12 -0.31
N PRO A 131 -15.77 4.56 0.00
CA PRO A 131 -14.82 3.79 0.80
C PRO A 131 -15.37 3.28 2.13
N GLN A 132 -16.21 4.08 2.79
CA GLN A 132 -16.79 3.76 4.10
C GLN A 132 -17.62 2.47 4.12
N LYS A 133 -18.29 2.13 3.00
CA LYS A 133 -19.09 0.90 2.87
C LYS A 133 -18.28 -0.30 2.40
N MET A 134 -17.07 -0.08 1.88
CA MET A 134 -16.25 -1.12 1.29
C MET A 134 -15.91 -2.23 2.29
N ARG A 135 -15.58 -1.84 3.52
CA ARG A 135 -15.23 -2.78 4.60
C ARG A 135 -16.37 -3.76 4.91
N GLU A 136 -17.55 -3.23 5.17
CA GLU A 136 -18.75 -4.00 5.51
C GLU A 136 -19.12 -4.97 4.37
N HIS A 137 -19.06 -4.50 3.13
CA HIS A 137 -19.32 -5.33 1.95
C HIS A 137 -18.37 -6.52 1.86
N LEU A 138 -17.06 -6.29 2.03
CA LEU A 138 -16.08 -7.35 1.98
C LEU A 138 -16.20 -8.33 3.14
N GLU A 139 -16.48 -7.86 4.36
CA GLU A 139 -16.66 -8.74 5.52
C GLU A 139 -17.83 -9.71 5.33
N LEU A 140 -18.93 -9.26 4.70
CA LEU A 140 -20.10 -10.08 4.43
C LEU A 140 -19.96 -10.98 3.19
N PHE A 141 -19.34 -10.49 2.12
CA PHE A 141 -19.43 -11.11 0.79
C PHE A 141 -18.11 -11.56 0.15
N TRP A 142 -16.98 -11.55 0.88
CA TRP A 142 -15.66 -11.94 0.34
C TRP A 142 -15.65 -13.28 -0.41
N SER A 143 -16.43 -14.28 0.01
CA SER A 143 -16.48 -15.61 -0.61
C SER A 143 -17.18 -15.63 -1.99
N ARG A 144 -17.94 -14.58 -2.33
CA ARG A 144 -18.72 -14.47 -3.56
C ARG A 144 -18.17 -13.38 -4.49
N VAL A 145 -16.92 -12.98 -4.32
CA VAL A 145 -16.25 -11.91 -5.06
C VAL A 145 -15.02 -12.45 -5.79
N ASN A 146 -14.70 -11.87 -6.94
CA ASN A 146 -13.42 -12.10 -7.60
C ASN A 146 -12.31 -11.29 -6.91
N ILE A 147 -11.60 -11.95 -5.99
CA ILE A 147 -10.58 -11.30 -5.14
C ILE A 147 -9.46 -10.60 -5.97
N PRO A 148 -8.82 -11.23 -6.98
CA PRO A 148 -7.79 -10.57 -7.77
C PRO A 148 -8.25 -9.29 -8.49
N LYS A 149 -9.50 -9.25 -8.95
CA LYS A 149 -10.05 -8.04 -9.59
C LYS A 149 -10.25 -6.92 -8.57
N VAL A 150 -10.76 -7.26 -7.38
CA VAL A 150 -11.01 -6.27 -6.31
C VAL A 150 -9.71 -5.80 -5.66
N LEU A 151 -8.69 -6.65 -5.51
CA LEU A 151 -7.38 -6.26 -5.01
C LEU A 151 -6.78 -5.11 -5.83
N ARG A 152 -6.78 -5.22 -7.16
CA ARG A 152 -6.31 -4.14 -8.05
C ARG A 152 -7.12 -2.85 -7.86
N ALA A 153 -8.43 -2.96 -7.71
CA ALA A 153 -9.30 -1.81 -7.50
C ALA A 153 -9.13 -1.16 -6.12
N ALA A 154 -8.82 -1.95 -5.09
CA ALA A 154 -8.54 -1.48 -3.73
C ALA A 154 -7.15 -0.83 -3.64
N GLU A 155 -6.15 -1.38 -4.33
CA GLU A 155 -4.79 -0.84 -4.40
C GLU A 155 -4.80 0.53 -5.09
N GLN A 156 -5.52 0.64 -6.20
CA GLN A 156 -5.68 1.90 -6.92
C GLN A 156 -6.48 2.96 -6.14
N ALA A 157 -7.30 2.53 -5.17
CA ALA A 157 -8.06 3.40 -4.28
C ALA A 157 -7.37 3.66 -2.92
N HIS A 158 -6.18 3.08 -2.69
CA HIS A 158 -5.42 3.20 -1.43
C HIS A 158 -6.21 2.81 -0.17
N LEU A 159 -7.06 1.78 -0.29
CA LEU A 159 -7.88 1.26 0.83
C LEU A 159 -7.13 0.17 1.59
N TRP A 160 -6.09 0.57 2.34
CA TRP A 160 -5.12 -0.37 2.92
C TRP A 160 -5.72 -1.34 3.94
N GLY A 161 -6.68 -0.89 4.76
CA GLY A 161 -7.34 -1.74 5.75
C GLY A 161 -8.16 -2.86 5.10
N GLU A 162 -8.89 -2.54 4.04
CA GLU A 162 -9.68 -3.48 3.23
C GLU A 162 -8.78 -4.39 2.39
N LEU A 163 -7.71 -3.82 1.84
CA LEU A 163 -6.73 -4.53 1.01
C LEU A 163 -5.99 -5.60 1.82
N VAL A 164 -5.57 -5.29 3.04
CA VAL A 164 -5.00 -6.28 3.97
C VAL A 164 -5.99 -7.38 4.32
N PHE A 165 -7.28 -7.05 4.49
CA PHE A 165 -8.30 -8.07 4.70
C PHE A 165 -8.46 -8.99 3.50
N LEU A 166 -8.43 -8.45 2.28
CA LEU A 166 -8.46 -9.26 1.06
C LEU A 166 -7.24 -10.18 0.97
N TYR A 167 -6.03 -9.69 1.25
CA TYR A 167 -4.83 -10.53 1.26
C TYR A 167 -4.89 -11.64 2.31
N ASP A 168 -5.40 -11.36 3.52
CA ASP A 168 -5.60 -12.39 4.56
C ASP A 168 -6.56 -13.49 4.07
N LYS A 169 -7.69 -13.12 3.43
CA LYS A 169 -8.64 -14.10 2.88
C LYS A 169 -8.14 -14.82 1.63
N TYR A 170 -7.24 -14.20 0.88
CA TYR A 170 -6.62 -14.79 -0.30
C TYR A 170 -5.37 -15.61 0.03
N GLU A 171 -5.02 -15.72 1.33
CA GLU A 171 -3.83 -16.43 1.83
C GLU A 171 -2.50 -15.85 1.30
N GLU A 172 -2.51 -14.62 0.80
CA GLU A 172 -1.30 -13.87 0.42
C GLU A 172 -0.77 -13.08 1.63
N TYR A 173 -0.39 -13.83 2.67
CA TYR A 173 0.06 -13.25 3.94
C TYR A 173 1.30 -12.36 3.80
N ASP A 174 2.20 -12.70 2.87
CA ASP A 174 3.41 -11.92 2.57
C ASP A 174 3.04 -10.48 2.16
N ASN A 175 2.09 -10.34 1.25
CA ASN A 175 1.62 -9.04 0.75
C ASN A 175 0.82 -8.27 1.83
N ALA A 176 0.05 -8.98 2.66
CA ALA A 176 -0.65 -8.38 3.80
C ALA A 176 0.33 -7.72 4.78
N ILE A 177 1.40 -8.43 5.17
CA ILE A 177 2.41 -7.90 6.10
C ILE A 177 3.16 -6.72 5.49
N ILE A 178 3.58 -6.83 4.23
CA ILE A 178 4.27 -5.72 3.54
C ILE A 178 3.39 -4.47 3.54
N THR A 179 2.09 -4.62 3.25
CA THR A 179 1.13 -3.50 3.25
C THR A 179 0.98 -2.88 4.64
N MET A 180 0.89 -3.70 5.70
CA MET A 180 0.82 -3.19 7.07
C MET A 180 2.08 -2.43 7.48
N MET A 181 3.26 -2.82 6.96
CA MET A 181 4.53 -2.16 7.24
C MET A 181 4.71 -0.87 6.46
N SER A 182 4.26 -0.81 5.20
CA SER A 182 4.34 0.41 4.37
C SER A 182 3.26 1.44 4.75
N HIS A 183 2.12 0.98 5.28
CA HIS A 183 1.00 1.85 5.70
C HIS A 183 0.58 1.61 7.17
N PRO A 184 1.41 1.98 8.16
CA PRO A 184 1.17 1.67 9.57
C PRO A 184 -0.06 2.34 10.19
N THR A 185 -0.46 3.53 9.72
CA THR A 185 -1.56 4.28 10.33
C THR A 185 -2.92 3.67 10.04
N ASP A 186 -3.09 3.10 8.85
CA ASP A 186 -4.41 2.74 8.32
C ASP A 186 -4.66 1.23 8.41
N ALA A 187 -3.63 0.42 8.18
CA ALA A 187 -3.75 -1.03 8.03
C ALA A 187 -3.25 -1.84 9.23
N TRP A 188 -2.30 -1.30 10.00
CA TRP A 188 -1.68 -2.05 11.08
C TRP A 188 -2.63 -2.22 12.26
N LYS A 189 -2.80 -3.47 12.70
CA LYS A 189 -3.48 -3.83 13.95
C LYS A 189 -2.64 -4.88 14.66
N GLU A 190 -2.32 -4.66 15.92
CA GLU A 190 -1.35 -5.46 16.67
C GLU A 190 -1.67 -6.97 16.66
N GLY A 191 -2.90 -7.34 17.05
CA GLY A 191 -3.31 -8.74 17.08
C GLY A 191 -3.29 -9.38 15.68
N GLN A 192 -3.85 -8.68 14.70
CA GLN A 192 -3.93 -9.16 13.32
C GLN A 192 -2.53 -9.36 12.71
N PHE A 193 -1.59 -8.44 12.96
CA PHE A 193 -0.21 -8.56 12.48
C PHE A 193 0.46 -9.83 13.05
N LYS A 194 0.30 -10.07 14.36
CA LYS A 194 0.85 -11.26 15.05
C LYS A 194 0.26 -12.57 14.50
N ASP A 195 -1.03 -12.58 14.17
CA ASP A 195 -1.67 -13.78 13.60
C ASP A 195 -1.21 -14.05 12.17
N ILE A 196 -1.10 -13.03 11.33
CA ILE A 196 -0.73 -13.16 9.91
C ILE A 196 0.75 -13.55 9.76
N ILE A 197 1.65 -12.94 10.52
CA ILE A 197 3.11 -13.14 10.35
C ILE A 197 3.54 -14.60 10.61
N THR A 198 2.81 -15.34 11.46
CA THR A 198 3.10 -16.77 11.69
C THR A 198 2.88 -17.65 10.46
N LYS A 199 1.97 -17.24 9.57
CA LYS A 199 1.57 -17.98 8.37
C LYS A 199 2.44 -17.66 7.16
N VAL A 200 3.22 -16.59 7.23
CA VAL A 200 4.15 -16.17 6.16
C VAL A 200 5.22 -17.25 5.94
N ALA A 201 5.45 -17.60 4.68
CA ALA A 201 6.48 -18.59 4.32
C ALA A 201 7.88 -17.98 4.33
N ASN A 202 7.99 -16.72 3.89
CA ASN A 202 9.25 -16.01 3.72
C ASN A 202 9.81 -15.46 5.04
N VAL A 203 10.88 -16.09 5.54
CA VAL A 203 11.54 -15.71 6.80
C VAL A 203 12.21 -14.32 6.73
N GLU A 204 12.56 -13.81 5.53
CA GLU A 204 13.11 -12.45 5.41
C GLU A 204 12.13 -11.37 5.86
N LEU A 205 10.82 -11.62 5.73
CA LEU A 205 9.80 -10.71 6.24
C LEU A 205 9.81 -10.62 7.76
N TYR A 206 10.32 -11.62 8.47
CA TYR A 206 10.40 -11.59 9.93
C TYR A 206 11.43 -10.57 10.39
N TYR A 207 12.60 -10.54 9.75
CA TYR A 207 13.64 -9.56 10.06
C TYR A 207 13.21 -8.14 9.70
N LYS A 208 12.53 -7.96 8.56
CA LYS A 208 11.93 -6.66 8.21
C LYS A 208 10.85 -6.24 9.21
N ALA A 209 10.01 -7.17 9.66
CA ALA A 209 9.01 -6.89 10.69
C ALA A 209 9.64 -6.51 12.03
N ILE A 210 10.70 -7.20 12.44
CA ILE A 210 11.49 -6.88 13.64
C ILE A 210 12.05 -5.45 13.53
N GLN A 211 12.63 -5.10 12.38
CA GLN A 211 13.13 -3.75 12.13
C GLN A 211 12.01 -2.70 12.26
N PHE A 212 10.86 -2.94 11.64
CA PHE A 212 9.70 -2.05 11.73
C PHE A 212 9.19 -1.88 13.17
N TYR A 213 9.10 -2.96 13.94
CA TYR A 213 8.71 -2.87 15.36
C TYR A 213 9.78 -2.17 16.20
N LEU A 214 11.07 -2.39 15.91
CA LEU A 214 12.16 -1.74 16.62
C LEU A 214 12.17 -0.22 16.37
N GLU A 215 11.92 0.22 15.14
CA GLU A 215 11.90 1.64 14.78
C GLU A 215 10.64 2.37 15.28
N PHE A 216 9.46 1.77 15.10
CA PHE A 216 8.18 2.47 15.34
C PHE A 216 7.50 2.10 16.66
N LYS A 217 7.68 0.89 17.19
CA LYS A 217 6.98 0.39 18.40
C LYS A 217 7.85 -0.51 19.29
N PRO A 218 8.92 0.03 19.92
CA PRO A 218 9.88 -0.78 20.68
C PRO A 218 9.25 -1.61 21.80
N LEU A 219 8.22 -1.09 22.47
CA LEU A 219 7.57 -1.76 23.61
C LEU A 219 6.83 -3.05 23.21
N LEU A 220 6.37 -3.16 21.97
CA LEU A 220 5.60 -4.31 21.47
C LEU A 220 6.48 -5.36 20.79
N LEU A 221 7.77 -5.10 20.65
CA LEU A 221 8.70 -5.99 19.96
C LEU A 221 8.86 -7.34 20.69
N ASN A 222 8.89 -7.34 22.02
CA ASN A 222 9.04 -8.57 22.80
C ASN A 222 7.88 -9.55 22.55
N ASP A 223 6.65 -9.04 22.47
CA ASP A 223 5.47 -9.85 22.17
C ASP A 223 5.51 -10.42 20.75
N LEU A 224 6.05 -9.66 19.79
CA LEU A 224 6.28 -10.15 18.44
C LEU A 224 7.33 -11.27 18.43
N LEU A 225 8.44 -11.12 19.16
CA LEU A 225 9.50 -12.14 19.24
C LEU A 225 9.00 -13.46 19.85
N ILE A 226 8.08 -13.41 20.81
CA ILE A 226 7.45 -14.63 21.37
C ILE A 226 6.77 -15.43 20.26
N VAL A 227 5.99 -14.76 19.42
CA VAL A 227 5.32 -15.38 18.26
C VAL A 227 6.34 -15.84 17.20
N LEU A 228 7.44 -15.09 17.07
CA LEU A 228 8.66 -15.31 16.28
C LEU A 228 9.34 -16.67 16.50
N SER A 229 9.41 -17.07 17.77
CA SER A 229 10.39 -18.01 18.31
C SER A 229 10.51 -19.35 17.55
N PRO A 230 9.43 -20.03 17.13
CA PRO A 230 9.55 -21.38 16.56
C PRO A 230 10.28 -21.44 15.21
N ARG A 231 10.28 -20.34 14.44
CA ARG A 231 10.82 -20.31 13.06
C ARG A 231 11.97 -19.33 12.88
N LEU A 232 12.28 -18.52 13.90
CA LEU A 232 13.34 -17.52 13.84
C LEU A 232 14.72 -18.16 14.06
N ASP A 233 15.69 -17.81 13.22
CA ASP A 233 17.10 -18.09 13.52
C ASP A 233 17.59 -17.10 14.60
N HIS A 234 17.78 -17.64 15.80
CA HIS A 234 18.18 -16.91 17.00
C HIS A 234 19.57 -16.30 16.83
N SER A 235 20.51 -17.01 16.19
CA SER A 235 21.87 -16.52 15.98
C SER A 235 21.86 -15.30 15.06
N ARG A 236 21.09 -15.37 13.96
CA ARG A 236 20.94 -14.23 13.05
C ARG A 236 20.23 -13.05 13.71
N ALA A 237 19.18 -13.28 14.49
CA ALA A 237 18.46 -12.23 15.18
C ALA A 237 19.33 -11.49 16.20
N VAL A 238 20.10 -12.21 17.01
CA VAL A 238 21.03 -11.60 17.99
C VAL A 238 22.12 -10.79 17.27
N ASN A 239 22.68 -11.31 16.18
CA ASN A 239 23.67 -10.57 15.40
C ASN A 239 23.08 -9.30 14.76
N PHE A 240 21.83 -9.36 14.32
CA PHE A 240 21.09 -8.20 13.81
C PHE A 240 20.96 -7.11 14.89
N PHE A 241 20.46 -7.45 16.08
CA PHE A 241 20.33 -6.49 17.19
C PHE A 241 21.68 -5.93 17.64
N ASN A 242 22.72 -6.75 17.71
CA ASN A 242 24.06 -6.31 18.08
C ASN A 242 24.62 -5.29 17.08
N LYS A 243 24.43 -5.53 15.78
CA LYS A 243 24.89 -4.62 14.72
C LYS A 243 24.13 -3.30 14.77
N ASP A 244 22.82 -3.34 14.92
CA ASP A 244 21.99 -2.13 15.01
C ASP A 244 22.32 -1.32 16.26
N ALA A 245 22.55 -1.98 17.41
CA ALA A 245 22.99 -1.31 18.63
C ALA A 245 24.33 -0.57 18.45
N MET A 246 25.30 -1.16 17.74
CA MET A 246 26.56 -0.50 17.42
C MET A 246 26.37 0.75 16.54
N LEU A 247 25.47 0.67 15.55
CA LEU A 247 25.17 1.79 14.66
C LEU A 247 24.48 2.93 15.44
N TYR A 248 23.44 2.63 16.22
CA TYR A 248 22.76 3.63 17.03
C TYR A 248 23.67 4.27 18.08
N ALA A 249 24.60 3.52 18.67
CA ALA A 249 25.61 4.07 19.57
C ALA A 249 26.55 5.06 18.85
N SER A 250 27.00 4.71 17.64
CA SER A 250 27.82 5.60 16.81
C SER A 250 27.06 6.88 16.40
N GLU A 251 25.81 6.75 15.98
CA GLU A 251 24.94 7.88 15.59
C GLU A 251 24.60 8.80 16.77
N SER A 252 24.50 8.25 17.99
CA SER A 252 24.21 9.01 19.21
C SER A 252 25.30 10.04 19.54
N LYS A 253 26.54 9.82 19.07
CA LYS A 253 27.74 10.64 19.37
C LYS A 253 28.02 10.82 20.87
N ASP A 254 27.45 9.95 21.70
CA ASP A 254 27.74 9.89 23.13
C ASP A 254 28.87 8.90 23.42
N THR A 255 29.96 9.41 23.98
CA THR A 255 31.17 8.64 24.25
C THR A 255 30.95 7.62 25.37
N GLU A 256 30.17 7.98 26.39
CA GLU A 256 29.89 7.12 27.53
C GLU A 256 29.06 5.91 27.10
N LEU A 257 28.04 6.13 26.27
CA LEU A 257 27.16 5.07 25.76
C LEU A 257 27.91 4.06 24.88
N ALA A 258 28.87 4.52 24.08
CA ALA A 258 29.73 3.62 23.30
C ALA A 258 30.67 2.79 24.19
N GLU A 259 31.23 3.38 25.25
CA GLU A 259 32.06 2.67 26.23
C GLU A 259 31.23 1.65 27.04
N GLU A 260 30.00 2.00 27.44
CA GLU A 260 29.07 1.09 28.12
C GLU A 260 28.68 -0.10 27.24
N LEU A 261 28.38 0.14 25.96
CA LEU A 261 28.07 -0.90 24.99
C LEU A 261 29.24 -1.88 24.82
N LEU A 262 30.47 -1.37 24.70
CA LEU A 262 31.66 -2.22 24.64
C LEU A 262 31.82 -3.03 25.92
N GLN A 263 31.65 -2.40 27.09
CA GLN A 263 31.76 -3.08 28.36
C GLN A 263 30.72 -4.20 28.50
N TRP A 264 29.51 -4.00 27.96
CA TRP A 264 28.50 -5.05 27.88
C TRP A 264 28.94 -6.21 26.97
N PHE A 265 29.47 -5.94 25.78
CA PHE A 265 30.00 -6.99 24.89
C PHE A 265 31.12 -7.82 25.53
N LEU A 266 31.98 -7.20 26.35
CA LEU A 266 33.01 -7.92 27.12
C LEU A 266 32.41 -8.79 28.23
N ARG A 267 31.36 -8.33 28.93
CA ARG A 267 30.68 -9.14 29.97
C ARG A 267 30.01 -10.39 29.38
N GLU A 268 29.46 -10.27 28.18
CA GLU A 268 28.83 -11.36 27.44
C GLU A 268 29.85 -12.25 26.67
N ASP A 269 31.16 -12.00 26.82
CA ASP A 269 32.28 -12.70 26.15
C ASP A 269 32.18 -12.74 24.59
N LYS A 270 31.48 -11.76 23.99
CA LYS A 270 31.34 -11.66 22.52
C LYS A 270 32.47 -10.86 21.89
N LYS A 271 33.64 -11.49 21.76
CA LYS A 271 34.88 -10.88 21.26
C LYS A 271 34.79 -10.35 19.82
N GLU A 272 34.02 -11.00 18.96
CA GLU A 272 33.80 -10.56 17.58
C GLU A 272 32.98 -9.26 17.52
N CYS A 273 31.98 -9.13 18.39
CA CYS A 273 31.16 -7.92 18.50
C CYS A 273 31.98 -6.74 19.07
N PHE A 274 32.92 -7.02 19.98
CA PHE A 274 33.85 -6.01 20.46
C PHE A 274 34.71 -5.43 19.32
N ALA A 275 35.32 -6.29 18.50
CA ALA A 275 36.10 -5.84 17.35
C ALA A 275 35.26 -5.01 16.36
N ALA A 276 34.05 -5.46 16.04
CA ALA A 276 33.13 -4.72 15.17
C ALA A 276 32.74 -3.35 15.77
N GLY A 277 32.45 -3.31 17.07
CA GLY A 277 32.11 -2.09 17.80
C GLY A 277 33.23 -1.04 17.79
N LEU A 278 34.49 -1.48 17.92
CA LEU A 278 35.66 -0.59 17.80
C LEU A 278 35.76 0.09 16.43
N PHE A 279 35.39 -0.61 15.37
CA PHE A 279 35.40 -0.05 14.02
C PHE A 279 34.21 0.90 13.78
N THR A 280 33.00 0.53 14.22
CA THR A 280 31.80 1.34 13.99
C THR A 280 31.78 2.63 14.81
N CYS A 281 32.35 2.60 16.01
CA CYS A 281 32.40 3.74 16.93
C CYS A 281 33.79 4.41 16.94
N TYR A 282 34.56 4.27 15.86
CA TYR A 282 35.96 4.72 15.77
C TYR A 282 36.18 6.19 16.18
N ASP A 283 35.28 7.08 15.77
CA ASP A 283 35.42 8.52 16.03
C ASP A 283 35.13 8.91 17.49
N LEU A 284 34.44 8.04 18.23
CA LEU A 284 33.93 8.33 19.57
C LEU A 284 34.82 7.74 20.66
N LEU A 285 35.48 6.62 20.38
CA LEU A 285 36.18 5.83 21.38
C LEU A 285 37.55 6.39 21.71
N ARG A 286 37.85 6.50 23.00
CA ARG A 286 39.16 6.94 23.46
C ARG A 286 40.17 5.78 23.43
N PRO A 287 41.31 5.91 22.71
CA PRO A 287 42.26 4.81 22.54
C PRO A 287 42.88 4.27 23.83
N ASP A 288 43.04 5.11 24.86
CA ASP A 288 43.55 4.73 26.18
C ASP A 288 42.60 3.80 26.92
N VAL A 289 41.29 4.10 26.94
CA VAL A 289 40.25 3.27 27.57
C VAL A 289 40.14 1.92 26.86
N VAL A 290 40.19 1.91 25.52
CA VAL A 290 40.16 0.67 24.71
C VAL A 290 41.41 -0.18 24.98
N LEU A 291 42.58 0.45 25.15
CA LEU A 291 43.84 -0.26 25.42
C LEU A 291 43.82 -0.90 26.80
N GLU A 292 43.37 -0.17 27.82
CA GLU A 292 43.24 -0.67 29.17
C GLU A 292 42.26 -1.85 29.23
N THR A 293 41.10 -1.72 28.59
CA THR A 293 40.08 -2.77 28.57
C THR A 293 40.55 -4.01 27.80
N ALA A 294 41.17 -3.84 26.63
CA ALA A 294 41.70 -4.95 25.84
C ALA A 294 42.85 -5.69 26.56
N TRP A 295 43.70 -4.96 27.27
CA TRP A 295 44.79 -5.54 28.07
C TRP A 295 44.26 -6.31 29.28
N ARG A 296 43.30 -5.75 30.03
CA ARG A 296 42.70 -6.41 31.20
C ARG A 296 42.01 -7.73 30.87
N HIS A 297 41.40 -7.84 29.69
CA HIS A 297 40.63 -9.02 29.27
C HIS A 297 41.41 -9.95 28.32
N ASN A 298 42.70 -9.66 28.07
CA ASN A 298 43.57 -10.44 27.19
C ASN A 298 42.99 -10.63 25.76
N ILE A 299 42.41 -9.57 25.19
CA ILE A 299 41.80 -9.55 23.85
C ILE A 299 42.52 -8.59 22.89
N MET A 300 43.82 -8.35 23.14
CA MET A 300 44.64 -7.42 22.36
C MET A 300 44.60 -7.70 20.85
N ASP A 301 44.61 -8.98 20.44
CA ASP A 301 44.58 -9.38 19.03
C ASP A 301 43.37 -8.83 18.27
N PHE A 302 42.22 -8.69 18.93
CA PHE A 302 40.99 -8.14 18.35
C PHE A 302 40.99 -6.60 18.26
N ALA A 303 41.76 -5.94 19.11
CA ALA A 303 41.88 -4.47 19.14
C ALA A 303 43.03 -3.94 18.25
N MET A 304 43.99 -4.80 17.87
CA MET A 304 45.14 -4.39 17.05
C MET A 304 44.77 -3.70 15.73
N PRO A 305 43.77 -4.16 14.94
CA PRO A 305 43.37 -3.47 13.72
C PRO A 305 42.91 -2.03 13.94
N TYR A 306 42.20 -1.77 15.04
CA TYR A 306 41.79 -0.43 15.45
C TYR A 306 43.02 0.45 15.77
N PHE A 307 43.95 -0.06 16.59
CA PHE A 307 45.16 0.69 16.96
C PHE A 307 46.06 1.00 15.76
N ILE A 308 46.19 0.07 14.81
CA ILE A 308 46.95 0.32 13.57
C ILE A 308 46.35 1.51 12.81
N GLN A 309 45.02 1.58 12.71
CA GLN A 309 44.33 2.68 12.04
C GLN A 309 44.51 4.01 12.80
N VAL A 310 44.33 4.01 14.12
CA VAL A 310 44.55 5.20 14.97
C VAL A 310 45.98 5.71 14.83
N MET A 311 46.99 4.83 14.91
CA MET A 311 48.39 5.22 14.77
C MET A 311 48.70 5.78 13.39
N ARG A 312 48.18 5.15 12.33
CA ARG A 312 48.35 5.65 10.95
C ARG A 312 47.75 7.03 10.78
N GLU A 313 46.56 7.26 11.31
CA GLU A 313 45.89 8.54 11.20
C GLU A 313 46.63 9.62 12.01
N TYR A 314 47.07 9.29 13.23
CA TYR A 314 47.84 10.19 14.08
C TYR A 314 49.14 10.61 13.41
N LEU A 315 49.91 9.65 12.86
CA LEU A 315 51.12 9.94 12.09
C LEU A 315 50.82 10.82 10.89
N SER A 316 49.77 10.52 10.11
CA SER A 316 49.40 11.33 8.95
C SER A 316 48.95 12.75 9.31
N LYS A 317 48.30 12.94 10.47
CA LYS A 317 47.90 14.25 10.98
C LYS A 317 49.11 15.05 11.45
N VAL A 318 50.05 14.39 12.13
CA VAL A 318 51.33 14.99 12.55
C VAL A 318 52.13 15.44 11.33
N ASP A 319 52.28 14.59 10.31
CA ASP A 319 52.99 14.94 9.07
C ASP A 319 52.33 16.13 8.35
N LYS A 320 51.00 16.17 8.29
CA LYS A 320 50.26 17.31 7.72
C LYS A 320 50.47 18.59 8.51
N LEU A 321 50.49 18.51 9.84
CA LEU A 321 50.77 19.66 10.70
C LEU A 321 52.20 20.15 10.50
N GLU A 322 53.17 19.24 10.45
CA GLU A 322 54.58 19.57 10.23
C GLU A 322 54.79 20.26 8.88
N THR A 323 54.22 19.71 7.80
CA THR A 323 54.26 20.33 6.47
C THR A 323 53.52 21.68 6.41
N SER A 324 52.42 21.83 7.13
CA SER A 324 51.71 23.12 7.21
C SER A 324 52.50 24.18 7.97
N GLU A 325 53.20 23.79 9.04
CA GLU A 325 54.08 24.67 9.81
C GLU A 325 55.34 25.04 9.02
N SER A 326 55.91 24.13 8.23
CA SER A 326 57.04 24.44 7.37
C SER A 326 56.66 25.43 6.26
N LEU A 327 55.52 25.22 5.60
CA LEU A 327 54.99 26.17 4.61
C LEU A 327 54.70 27.54 5.23
N ARG A 328 54.10 27.59 6.42
CA ARG A 328 53.83 28.86 7.12
C ARG A 328 55.13 29.61 7.43
N LYS A 329 56.17 28.90 7.88
CA LYS A 329 57.49 29.51 8.11
C LYS A 329 58.14 30.03 6.83
N GLU A 330 57.98 29.33 5.70
CA GLU A 330 58.45 29.79 4.39
C GLU A 330 57.69 31.04 3.92
N GLU A 331 56.36 31.07 4.09
CA GLU A 331 55.53 32.25 3.79
C GLU A 331 55.87 33.45 4.68
N GLU A 332 56.05 33.25 5.98
CA GLU A 332 56.46 34.30 6.92
C GLU A 332 57.83 34.87 6.55
N GLN A 333 58.81 34.01 6.21
CA GLN A 333 60.12 34.45 5.74
C GLN A 333 60.06 35.18 4.40
N ALA A 334 59.23 34.72 3.46
CA ALA A 334 59.01 35.39 2.18
C ALA A 334 58.34 36.76 2.35
N THR A 335 57.48 36.91 3.36
CA THR A 335 56.77 38.17 3.66
C THR A 335 57.70 39.16 4.39
N GLU A 336 58.54 38.71 5.32
CA GLU A 336 59.56 39.54 5.98
C GLU A 336 60.66 40.02 5.03
N THR A 337 60.99 39.22 4.00
CA THR A 337 62.05 39.55 3.03
C THR A 337 61.57 40.37 1.83
N GLN A 338 60.27 40.62 1.68
CA GLN A 338 59.77 41.55 0.66
C GLN A 338 60.05 43.00 1.07
N PRO A 339 60.83 43.77 0.28
CA PRO A 339 61.12 45.16 0.60
C PRO A 339 59.84 46.01 0.53
N ILE A 340 59.58 46.79 1.60
CA ILE A 340 58.50 47.79 1.62
C ILE A 340 58.79 48.81 0.50
N VAL A 341 58.07 48.69 -0.62
CA VAL A 341 58.13 49.69 -1.70
C VAL A 341 57.47 50.96 -1.18
N TYR A 342 58.27 51.89 -0.64
CA TYR A 342 57.82 53.25 -0.41
C TYR A 342 57.48 53.88 -1.76
N GLY A 343 56.19 54.05 -2.02
CA GLY A 343 55.69 54.79 -3.17
C GLY A 343 56.28 56.19 -3.16
N THR A 344 57.02 56.52 -4.21
CA THR A 344 57.49 57.88 -4.49
C THR A 344 56.28 58.77 -4.76
N VAL A 345 55.98 59.64 -3.81
CA VAL A 345 55.04 60.76 -3.99
C VAL A 345 55.63 61.67 -5.08
N LYS A 346 54.88 61.85 -6.17
CA LYS A 346 55.05 62.95 -7.11
C LYS A 346 53.81 63.83 -7.08
#